data_AF-A0A353DNN6-F1
#
_entry.id   AF-A0A353DNN6-F1
#
_cell.length_a   1.000
_cell.length_b   1.000
_cell.length_c   1.000
_cell.angle_alpha   90.00
_cell.angle_beta   90.00
_cell.angle_gamma   90.00
#
_symmetry.space_group_name_H-M   'P 1'
#
loop_
_entity.id
_entity.type
_entity.pdbx_description
1 polymer ?
#
loop_
_entity_poly.entity_id
_entity_poly.type
_entity_poly.pdbx_seq_one_letter_code
_entity_poly.pdbx_strand_id
1 'polypeptide(L)'
;MRKYSHLRPIILALIFAATAGLLFSCGGSEEEAIECEKVFNAAEGTWDCVTESGSAGTVEETNSSKESTPAVAEPTPVPTPPITNETTAGKELWVYLTKCISIDAGHLTVNTATKGNWLVTPATDSPQEFGTWLIKPSGELVPHNSKAELWDIYLKGNCDNNIMSPAATDVITQSEASIVLWTQLAKCHPELPVSMLIAQKSQQTGDWVVVSDPNYSMDDYGVWSVERDATIKPLNDRAKEVWSALSLSGESVGNSSITVEIAAGCTPVIRNEQEANDRMYSYLSSCYPDLRQAEMITTRDPMNHVWLVVTSEPPADNTTEWKRSIWSVDGSGRVLPKNSSAEATTAIVDTGKC
;
A
#
# COMPACT_ATOMS: atom_id res chain seq x y z
N MET A 1 -29.27 -32.76 53.60
CA MET A 1 -28.09 -33.10 54.44
C MET A 1 -26.94 -33.56 53.54
N ARG A 2 -25.70 -33.67 54.08
CA ARG A 2 -24.50 -34.45 53.66
C ARG A 2 -24.59 -35.32 52.36
N LYS A 3 -23.53 -35.51 51.57
CA LYS A 3 -22.21 -34.82 51.38
C LYS A 3 -21.55 -35.40 50.09
N TYR A 4 -20.52 -34.73 49.59
CA TYR A 4 -19.63 -35.10 48.46
C TYR A 4 -19.30 -36.60 48.25
N SER A 5 -19.09 -36.94 46.97
CA SER A 5 -17.94 -37.74 46.52
C SER A 5 -17.30 -37.09 45.28
N HIS A 6 -15.98 -37.17 45.13
CA HIS A 6 -15.23 -36.63 44.00
C HIS A 6 -14.97 -37.70 42.94
N LEU A 7 -15.00 -37.33 41.64
CA LEU A 7 -14.18 -38.00 40.61
C LEU A 7 -14.03 -37.15 39.32
N ARG A 8 -12.86 -36.52 39.20
CA ARG A 8 -12.16 -36.00 38.00
C ARG A 8 -10.65 -36.21 38.29
N PRO A 9 -9.73 -36.29 37.30
CA PRO A 9 -9.91 -36.25 35.85
C PRO A 9 -9.14 -37.36 35.08
N ILE A 10 -9.81 -38.24 34.32
CA ILE A 10 -9.11 -39.27 33.48
C ILE A 10 -9.74 -39.45 32.08
N ILE A 11 -10.06 -38.35 31.38
CA ILE A 11 -10.38 -38.38 29.93
C ILE A 11 -9.79 -37.14 29.22
N LEU A 12 -8.51 -36.86 29.46
CA LEU A 12 -7.80 -35.71 28.83
C LEU A 12 -6.32 -36.01 28.48
N ALA A 13 -5.93 -37.30 28.50
CA ALA A 13 -4.56 -37.76 28.29
C ALA A 13 -4.40 -38.78 27.14
N LEU A 14 -5.42 -38.93 26.29
CA LEU A 14 -5.47 -39.95 25.22
C LEU A 14 -5.60 -39.38 23.80
N ILE A 15 -5.51 -38.06 23.61
CA ILE A 15 -5.56 -37.39 22.30
C ILE A 15 -4.18 -36.82 21.89
N PHE A 16 -3.18 -36.88 22.78
CA PHE A 16 -1.81 -36.37 22.54
C PHE A 16 -0.78 -37.44 22.09
N ALA A 17 -1.23 -38.61 21.64
CA ALA A 17 -0.37 -39.76 21.34
C ALA A 17 -0.51 -40.30 19.90
N ALA A 18 -1.08 -39.53 18.97
CA ALA A 18 -1.45 -39.99 17.62
C ALA A 18 -0.93 -39.10 16.47
N THR A 19 0.04 -38.22 16.73
CA THR A 19 0.67 -37.33 15.71
C THR A 19 2.19 -37.55 15.57
N ALA A 20 2.76 -38.53 16.27
CA ALA A 20 4.18 -38.84 16.25
C ALA A 20 4.47 -40.10 15.40
N GLY A 21 4.44 -39.97 14.06
CA GLY A 21 4.91 -41.06 13.19
C GLY A 21 4.38 -41.09 11.76
N LEU A 22 4.67 -40.08 10.92
CA LEU A 22 4.67 -40.25 9.46
C LEU A 22 5.46 -39.18 8.65
N LEU A 23 6.57 -38.65 9.17
CA LEU A 23 7.53 -37.86 8.38
C LEU A 23 8.98 -38.24 8.71
N PHE A 24 9.52 -39.21 7.97
CA PHE A 24 10.97 -39.50 7.88
C PHE A 24 11.26 -40.28 6.60
N SER A 25 11.34 -39.59 5.45
CA SER A 25 12.12 -40.00 4.26
C SER A 25 11.87 -39.09 3.03
N CYS A 26 12.30 -37.83 3.08
CA CYS A 26 12.81 -37.09 1.92
C CYS A 26 13.65 -35.91 2.43
N GLY A 27 14.85 -35.72 1.86
CA GLY A 27 15.75 -34.64 2.26
C GLY A 27 15.50 -33.37 1.46
N GLY A 28 15.35 -32.25 2.16
CA GLY A 28 15.28 -30.89 1.63
C GLY A 28 15.66 -29.93 2.75
N SER A 29 16.29 -28.81 2.40
CA SER A 29 16.84 -27.85 3.36
C SER A 29 15.79 -27.36 4.36
N GLU A 30 16.17 -27.27 5.64
CA GLU A 30 15.38 -26.58 6.67
C GLU A 30 15.50 -25.06 6.45
N GLU A 31 14.69 -24.52 5.55
CA GLU A 31 14.42 -23.08 5.53
C GLU A 31 13.45 -22.76 6.67
N GLU A 32 14.00 -22.25 7.77
CA GLU A 32 13.19 -21.72 8.87
C GLU A 32 12.28 -20.62 8.31
N ALA A 33 10.97 -20.75 8.51
CA ALA A 33 10.01 -19.73 8.13
C ALA A 33 10.11 -18.53 9.06
N ILE A 34 11.09 -17.66 8.81
CA ILE A 34 11.27 -16.40 9.52
C ILE A 34 10.02 -15.55 9.31
N GLU A 35 9.30 -15.27 10.41
CA GLU A 35 8.17 -14.37 10.46
C GLU A 35 8.67 -12.94 10.24
N CYS A 36 8.85 -12.56 8.97
CA CYS A 36 9.46 -11.28 8.61
C CYS A 36 8.50 -10.12 8.91
N GLU A 37 9.01 -9.09 9.61
CA GLU A 37 8.30 -7.82 9.70
C GLU A 37 8.34 -7.16 8.31
N LYS A 38 7.17 -7.13 7.65
CA LYS A 38 7.01 -6.54 6.33
C LYS A 38 6.93 -5.02 6.45
N VAL A 39 7.81 -4.32 5.75
CA VAL A 39 7.81 -2.86 5.70
C VAL A 39 7.38 -2.41 4.31
N PHE A 40 6.51 -1.40 4.25
CA PHE A 40 6.10 -0.81 2.98
C PHE A 40 7.21 0.09 2.40
N ASN A 41 7.42 -0.04 1.10
CA ASN A 41 8.42 0.69 0.33
C ASN A 41 7.73 1.65 -0.67
N ALA A 42 7.43 2.87 -0.23
CA ALA A 42 6.83 3.92 -1.07
C ALA A 42 7.67 4.38 -2.28
N ALA A 43 8.91 3.89 -2.45
CA ALA A 43 9.69 4.12 -3.66
C ALA A 43 9.37 3.12 -4.78
N GLU A 44 8.90 1.91 -4.43
CA GLU A 44 8.63 0.82 -5.38
C GLU A 44 7.15 0.37 -5.37
N GLY A 45 6.38 0.74 -4.34
CA GLY A 45 5.00 0.29 -4.14
C GLY A 45 4.88 -1.14 -3.60
N THR A 46 5.96 -1.68 -3.03
CA THR A 46 6.11 -3.08 -2.60
C THR A 46 6.11 -3.23 -1.07
N TRP A 47 6.00 -4.48 -0.62
CA TRP A 47 6.13 -4.89 0.78
C TRP A 47 7.35 -5.80 0.94
N ASP A 48 8.40 -5.28 1.58
CA ASP A 48 9.70 -5.93 1.64
C ASP A 48 9.94 -6.54 3.04
N CYS A 49 10.61 -7.69 3.11
CA CYS A 49 11.09 -8.28 4.37
C CYS A 49 12.40 -7.62 4.80
N VAL A 50 12.48 -7.11 6.03
CA VAL A 50 13.73 -6.55 6.57
C VAL A 50 14.68 -7.68 7.04
N THR A 51 15.95 -7.62 6.60
CA THR A 51 17.04 -8.44 7.16
C THR A 51 18.21 -7.53 7.53
N GLU A 52 18.62 -7.53 8.81
CA GLU A 52 19.75 -6.72 9.26
C GLU A 52 21.09 -7.24 8.71
N SER A 53 21.84 -6.37 8.02
CA SER A 53 23.29 -6.54 7.83
C SER A 53 23.97 -5.18 7.74
N GLY A 54 25.16 -5.05 8.32
CA GLY A 54 25.73 -3.76 8.73
C GLY A 54 27.09 -3.38 8.11
N SER A 55 27.34 -2.07 8.21
CA SER A 55 28.59 -1.32 8.02
C SER A 55 29.95 -2.06 8.08
N ALA A 56 30.82 -1.78 7.10
CA ALA A 56 32.25 -1.48 7.30
C ALA A 56 32.85 -0.77 6.07
N GLY A 57 33.83 0.15 6.22
CA GLY A 57 34.45 0.82 5.06
C GLY A 57 35.41 2.00 5.34
N THR A 58 36.54 1.75 6.01
CA THR A 58 37.72 2.67 6.07
C THR A 58 38.80 2.20 5.06
N VAL A 59 39.85 2.97 4.71
CA VAL A 59 40.40 4.27 5.17
C VAL A 59 40.64 5.17 3.91
N GLU A 60 41.46 6.23 3.77
CA GLU A 60 42.53 6.89 4.55
C GLU A 60 42.68 8.38 4.15
N GLU A 61 43.52 9.16 4.84
CA GLU A 61 43.98 10.49 4.39
C GLU A 61 45.39 10.43 3.77
N THR A 62 45.76 11.36 2.89
CA THR A 62 47.17 11.72 2.66
C THR A 62 47.29 13.19 2.26
N ASN A 63 48.24 13.91 2.88
CA ASN A 63 48.40 15.35 2.78
C ASN A 63 49.79 15.70 2.21
N SER A 64 49.89 16.70 1.32
CA SER A 64 51.16 17.31 0.92
C SER A 64 50.94 18.67 0.24
N SER A 65 51.53 19.71 0.83
CA SER A 65 51.57 21.06 0.29
C SER A 65 52.88 21.34 -0.45
N LYS A 66 52.86 22.32 -1.36
CA LYS A 66 54.05 23.09 -1.76
C LYS A 66 53.65 24.47 -2.29
N GLU A 67 54.53 25.44 -2.08
CA GLU A 67 54.28 26.87 -2.15
C GLU A 67 55.14 27.53 -3.23
N SER A 68 54.59 28.48 -4.00
CA SER A 68 55.35 29.47 -4.79
C SER A 68 54.49 30.69 -5.16
N THR A 69 55.01 31.86 -4.80
CA THR A 69 54.43 33.22 -4.81
C THR A 69 54.51 33.89 -6.22
N PRO A 70 53.97 35.11 -6.45
CA PRO A 70 52.56 35.51 -6.57
C PRO A 70 52.18 36.07 -7.96
N ALA A 71 50.89 36.37 -8.19
CA ALA A 71 50.40 37.21 -9.30
C ALA A 71 49.43 38.30 -8.80
N VAL A 72 49.23 39.36 -9.59
CA VAL A 72 48.49 40.58 -9.21
C VAL A 72 47.00 40.29 -8.95
N ALA A 73 46.45 40.89 -7.89
CA ALA A 73 45.09 40.61 -7.42
C ALA A 73 44.00 41.42 -8.16
N GLU A 74 43.10 40.69 -8.81
CA GLU A 74 41.69 41.08 -9.00
C GLU A 74 40.93 40.78 -7.68
N PRO A 75 39.83 41.48 -7.32
CA PRO A 75 39.12 41.22 -6.06
C PRO A 75 38.46 39.84 -6.06
N THR A 76 39.16 38.85 -5.51
CA THR A 76 38.65 37.49 -5.29
C THR A 76 37.34 37.54 -4.51
N PRO A 77 36.26 36.85 -4.95
CA PRO A 77 35.08 36.70 -4.12
C PRO A 77 35.49 36.02 -2.81
N VAL A 78 35.13 36.61 -1.68
CA VAL A 78 35.38 36.01 -0.36
C VAL A 78 34.75 34.62 -0.35
N PRO A 79 35.50 33.53 -0.11
CA PRO A 79 34.92 32.20 -0.10
C PRO A 79 33.86 32.14 0.99
N THR A 80 32.62 31.87 0.60
CA THR A 80 31.51 31.66 1.53
C THR A 80 31.96 30.62 2.55
N PRO A 81 31.89 30.91 3.87
CA PRO A 81 32.29 29.93 4.87
C PRO A 81 31.45 28.66 4.68
N PRO A 82 32.06 27.46 4.69
CA PRO A 82 31.33 26.24 4.43
C PRO A 82 30.22 26.09 5.47
N ILE A 83 29.08 25.55 5.02
CA ILE A 83 27.98 25.22 5.91
C ILE A 83 28.48 24.13 6.87
N THR A 84 28.23 24.31 8.17
CA THR A 84 28.76 23.45 9.25
C THR A 84 27.67 22.90 10.18
N ASN A 85 26.42 23.30 9.97
CA ASN A 85 25.30 22.97 10.85
C ASN A 85 23.95 23.03 10.11
N GLU A 86 23.00 22.25 10.60
CA GLU A 86 21.66 22.07 10.03
C GLU A 86 20.88 23.39 9.96
N THR A 87 20.96 24.24 10.99
CA THR A 87 20.33 25.57 11.03
C THR A 87 20.75 26.47 9.86
N THR A 88 22.03 26.41 9.47
CA THR A 88 22.55 27.17 8.33
C THR A 88 22.12 26.56 7.01
N ALA A 89 22.11 25.23 6.89
CA ALA A 89 21.63 24.52 5.69
C ALA A 89 20.15 24.79 5.40
N GLY A 90 19.28 24.71 6.41
CA GLY A 90 17.87 25.07 6.29
C GLY A 90 17.66 26.54 5.95
N LYS A 91 18.51 27.44 6.49
CA LYS A 91 18.43 28.87 6.19
C LYS A 91 18.69 29.19 4.71
N GLU A 92 19.64 28.52 4.05
CA GLU A 92 19.90 28.77 2.62
C GLU A 92 18.67 28.39 1.76
N LEU A 93 18.02 27.26 2.02
CA LEU A 93 16.77 26.91 1.33
C LEU A 93 15.63 27.87 1.67
N TRP A 94 15.51 28.28 2.94
CA TRP A 94 14.51 29.27 3.35
C TRP A 94 14.68 30.61 2.63
N VAL A 95 15.92 31.12 2.49
CA VAL A 95 16.24 32.32 1.69
C VAL A 95 15.97 32.12 0.19
N TYR A 96 16.06 30.89 -0.32
CA TYR A 96 15.72 30.57 -1.71
C TYR A 96 14.21 30.58 -1.95
N LEU A 97 13.44 29.89 -1.11
CA LEU A 97 11.97 29.79 -1.19
C LEU A 97 11.29 31.14 -0.95
N THR A 98 11.77 31.93 0.02
CA THR A 98 11.17 33.23 0.39
C THR A 98 11.28 34.34 -0.66
N LYS A 99 11.89 34.05 -1.82
CA LYS A 99 11.82 34.92 -3.01
C LYS A 99 10.43 34.99 -3.62
N CYS A 100 9.63 33.92 -3.51
CA CYS A 100 8.33 33.79 -4.17
C CYS A 100 7.16 33.48 -3.22
N ILE A 101 7.42 32.93 -2.03
CA ILE A 101 6.38 32.60 -1.03
C ILE A 101 6.71 33.15 0.37
N SER A 102 5.68 33.27 1.21
CA SER A 102 5.86 33.58 2.64
C SER A 102 5.83 32.29 3.46
N ILE A 103 6.99 31.85 3.94
CA ILE A 103 7.11 30.72 4.89
C ILE A 103 8.09 31.07 6.01
N ASP A 104 7.81 30.56 7.21
CA ASP A 104 8.73 30.60 8.34
C ASP A 104 9.78 29.48 8.28
N ALA A 105 10.93 29.70 8.91
CA ALA A 105 12.00 28.72 8.99
C ALA A 105 11.61 27.43 9.75
N GLY A 106 10.57 27.49 10.59
CA GLY A 106 10.01 26.31 11.28
C GLY A 106 9.32 25.32 10.34
N HIS A 107 8.88 25.75 9.16
CA HIS A 107 8.25 24.89 8.16
C HIS A 107 9.27 24.01 7.38
N LEU A 108 10.57 24.10 7.71
CA LEU A 108 11.63 23.29 7.14
C LEU A 108 12.15 22.30 8.20
N THR A 109 12.10 21.00 7.88
CA THR A 109 12.82 19.96 8.62
C THR A 109 14.16 19.71 7.93
N VAL A 110 15.26 19.76 8.70
CA VAL A 110 16.62 19.50 8.20
C VAL A 110 17.11 18.19 8.82
N ASN A 111 17.61 17.29 7.98
CA ASN A 111 18.24 16.04 8.38
C ASN A 111 19.67 15.98 7.83
N THR A 112 20.59 15.36 8.57
CA THR A 112 21.93 15.07 8.06
C THR A 112 21.88 13.95 7.01
N ALA A 113 22.42 14.23 5.83
CA ALA A 113 22.52 13.25 4.75
C ALA A 113 23.91 12.59 4.74
N THR A 114 24.06 11.49 4.00
CA THR A 114 25.38 10.86 3.86
C THR A 114 26.38 11.81 3.21
N LYS A 115 27.66 11.68 3.60
CA LYS A 115 28.81 12.47 3.11
C LYS A 115 28.76 13.97 3.44
N GLY A 116 28.04 14.37 4.50
CA GLY A 116 28.09 15.74 5.05
C GLY A 116 27.27 16.77 4.29
N ASN A 117 26.36 16.34 3.41
CA ASN A 117 25.28 17.18 2.89
C ASN A 117 24.11 17.19 3.89
N TRP A 118 23.13 18.07 3.68
CA TRP A 118 21.87 18.06 4.43
C TRP A 118 20.70 17.79 3.49
N LEU A 119 19.76 16.97 3.92
CA LEU A 119 18.46 16.78 3.26
C LEU A 119 17.44 17.66 3.97
N VAL A 120 16.77 18.54 3.23
CA VAL A 120 15.77 19.46 3.75
C VAL A 120 14.42 19.15 3.12
N THR A 121 13.40 19.03 3.95
CA THR A 121 12.02 18.68 3.56
C THR A 121 11.02 19.65 4.21
N PRO A 122 9.80 19.78 3.68
CA PRO A 122 8.72 20.44 4.40
C PRO A 122 8.45 19.72 5.71
N ALA A 123 8.24 20.49 6.78
CA ALA A 123 7.69 19.98 8.03
C ALA A 123 6.26 19.45 7.82
N THR A 124 5.76 18.67 8.79
CA THR A 124 4.41 18.09 8.75
C THR A 124 3.31 19.15 8.76
N ASP A 125 3.60 20.30 9.37
CA ASP A 125 2.75 21.49 9.52
C ASP A 125 3.14 22.64 8.58
N SER A 126 4.06 22.41 7.63
CA SER A 126 4.36 23.39 6.58
C SER A 126 3.10 23.74 5.77
N PRO A 127 2.78 25.02 5.53
CA PRO A 127 1.65 25.41 4.68
C PRO A 127 1.91 25.20 3.18
N GLN A 128 3.09 24.70 2.82
CA GLN A 128 3.50 24.47 1.42
C GLN A 128 4.30 23.17 1.27
N GLU A 129 4.00 22.37 0.23
CA GLU A 129 4.88 21.29 -0.22
C GLU A 129 5.91 21.82 -1.24
N PHE A 130 7.17 21.95 -0.83
CA PHE A 130 8.29 22.41 -1.67
C PHE A 130 9.26 21.31 -2.13
N GLY A 131 8.94 20.03 -1.91
CA GLY A 131 9.80 18.91 -2.30
C GLY A 131 11.03 18.75 -1.41
N THR A 132 11.87 17.76 -1.74
CA THR A 132 13.08 17.45 -0.98
C THR A 132 14.30 18.08 -1.65
N TRP A 133 15.18 18.70 -0.86
CA TRP A 133 16.37 19.40 -1.33
C TRP A 133 17.63 18.85 -0.68
N LEU A 134 18.67 18.66 -1.49
CA LEU A 134 20.02 18.32 -1.03
C LEU A 134 20.87 19.59 -1.00
N ILE A 135 21.31 19.98 0.19
CA ILE A 135 22.15 21.14 0.44
C ILE A 135 23.61 20.67 0.58
N LYS A 136 24.52 21.17 -0.25
CA LYS A 136 25.95 20.84 -0.14
C LYS A 136 26.68 21.79 0.81
N PRO A 137 27.84 21.41 1.40
CA PRO A 137 28.68 22.30 2.21
C PRO A 137 29.09 23.62 1.54
N SER A 138 29.04 23.70 0.22
CA SER A 138 29.27 24.92 -0.58
C SER A 138 28.12 25.92 -0.59
N GLY A 139 26.94 25.59 -0.03
CA GLY A 139 25.70 26.35 -0.21
C GLY A 139 24.98 26.07 -1.55
N GLU A 140 25.43 25.08 -2.32
CA GLU A 140 24.73 24.65 -3.53
C GLU A 140 23.41 23.94 -3.15
N LEU A 141 22.30 24.47 -3.65
CA LEU A 141 20.96 23.91 -3.52
C LEU A 141 20.69 22.99 -4.72
N VAL A 142 20.46 21.70 -4.46
CA VAL A 142 20.16 20.71 -5.50
C VAL A 142 18.78 20.10 -5.24
N PRO A 143 17.83 20.18 -6.19
CA PRO A 143 16.59 19.40 -6.12
C PRO A 143 16.89 17.91 -5.97
N HIS A 144 16.25 17.25 -5.00
CA HIS A 144 16.40 15.81 -4.80
C HIS A 144 15.26 15.00 -5.41
N ASN A 145 14.11 15.63 -5.67
CA ASN A 145 12.92 14.99 -6.24
C ASN A 145 12.15 15.91 -7.18
N SER A 146 11.22 15.35 -7.96
CA SER A 146 10.51 16.06 -9.04
C SER A 146 9.69 17.26 -8.56
N LYS A 147 9.13 17.23 -7.34
CA LYS A 147 8.47 18.39 -6.74
C LYS A 147 9.49 19.52 -6.46
N ALA A 148 10.69 19.21 -5.95
CA ALA A 148 11.74 20.21 -5.79
C ALA A 148 12.27 20.74 -7.13
N GLU A 149 12.32 19.92 -8.19
CA GLU A 149 12.67 20.37 -9.54
C GLU A 149 11.65 21.38 -10.09
N LEU A 150 10.35 21.12 -9.92
CA LEU A 150 9.29 22.06 -10.27
C LEU A 150 9.42 23.39 -9.51
N TRP A 151 9.73 23.33 -8.21
CA TRP A 151 10.01 24.51 -7.39
C TRP A 151 11.27 25.27 -7.85
N ASP A 152 12.34 24.58 -8.23
CA ASP A 152 13.55 25.21 -8.76
C ASP A 152 13.28 25.96 -10.08
N ILE A 153 12.49 25.36 -10.98
CA ILE A 153 12.07 25.98 -12.24
C ILE A 153 11.19 27.21 -11.95
N TYR A 154 10.25 27.14 -11.02
CA TYR A 154 9.40 28.28 -10.59
C TYR A 154 10.22 29.44 -9.98
N LEU A 155 11.15 29.13 -9.09
CA LEU A 155 12.02 30.11 -8.41
C LEU A 155 13.01 30.78 -9.39
N LYS A 156 13.54 30.03 -10.37
CA LYS A 156 14.38 30.55 -11.46
C LYS A 156 13.57 31.30 -12.52
N GLY A 157 12.28 30.96 -12.67
CA GLY A 157 11.31 31.62 -13.55
C GLY A 157 10.76 32.94 -13.00
N ASN A 158 11.36 33.53 -11.96
CA ASN A 158 10.87 34.75 -11.29
C ASN A 158 9.41 34.64 -10.80
N CYS A 159 9.06 33.49 -10.20
CA CYS A 159 7.74 33.24 -9.61
C CYS A 159 6.58 33.20 -10.62
N ASP A 160 6.84 32.80 -11.88
CA ASP A 160 5.79 32.73 -12.91
C ASP A 160 4.73 31.66 -12.60
N ASN A 161 3.51 32.11 -12.31
CA ASN A 161 2.36 31.26 -12.00
C ASN A 161 1.93 30.35 -13.17
N ASN A 162 2.42 30.57 -14.39
CA ASN A 162 2.23 29.64 -15.52
C ASN A 162 3.06 28.35 -15.38
N ILE A 163 4.11 28.35 -14.55
CA ILE A 163 4.92 27.17 -14.22
C ILE A 163 4.22 26.37 -13.12
N MET A 164 3.80 27.05 -12.06
CA MET A 164 3.12 26.52 -10.89
C MET A 164 2.50 27.68 -10.10
N SER A 165 1.30 27.51 -9.56
CA SER A 165 0.71 28.46 -8.60
C SER A 165 0.78 27.85 -7.20
N PRO A 166 1.67 28.31 -6.30
CA PRO A 166 1.69 27.88 -4.92
C PRO A 166 0.37 28.20 -4.20
N ALA A 167 -0.14 27.26 -3.40
CA ALA A 167 -1.32 27.47 -2.56
C ALA A 167 -0.96 27.18 -1.11
N ALA A 168 -1.23 28.11 -0.19
CA ALA A 168 -0.84 28.03 1.23
C ALA A 168 -1.63 27.00 2.08
N THR A 169 -2.32 26.08 1.40
CA THR A 169 -3.07 24.95 1.98
C THR A 169 -2.93 23.71 1.08
N ASP A 170 -1.87 23.60 0.27
CA ASP A 170 -1.58 22.43 -0.59
C ASP A 170 -0.97 21.26 0.20
N VAL A 171 -1.34 21.10 1.48
CA VAL A 171 -0.71 20.18 2.42
C VAL A 171 -1.73 19.38 3.23
N ILE A 172 -1.80 18.09 2.92
CA ILE A 172 -2.38 17.05 3.77
C ILE A 172 -1.30 16.27 4.53
N THR A 173 -1.62 15.84 5.75
CA THR A 173 -0.82 14.91 6.56
C THR A 173 -0.92 13.45 6.08
N GLN A 174 -0.09 12.57 6.64
CA GLN A 174 -0.11 11.11 6.39
C GLN A 174 -1.52 10.53 6.60
N SER A 175 -2.16 10.86 7.73
CA SER A 175 -3.52 10.43 8.04
C SER A 175 -4.56 10.97 7.07
N GLU A 176 -4.41 12.22 6.64
CA GLU A 176 -5.34 12.84 5.69
C GLU A 176 -5.19 12.28 4.27
N ALA A 177 -4.00 11.81 3.86
CA ALA A 177 -3.83 11.08 2.60
C ALA A 177 -4.61 9.75 2.59
N SER A 178 -4.54 8.97 3.69
CA SER A 178 -5.39 7.77 3.85
C SER A 178 -6.88 8.13 3.86
N ILE A 179 -7.29 9.23 4.52
CA ILE A 179 -8.69 9.71 4.52
C ILE A 179 -9.13 10.13 3.10
N VAL A 180 -8.30 10.85 2.35
CA VAL A 180 -8.59 11.32 0.99
C VAL A 180 -8.87 10.13 0.06
N LEU A 181 -8.00 9.12 0.03
CA LEU A 181 -8.25 7.90 -0.74
C LEU A 181 -9.49 7.15 -0.22
N TRP A 182 -9.63 7.03 1.10
CA TRP A 182 -10.79 6.40 1.74
C TRP A 182 -12.12 7.03 1.31
N THR A 183 -12.23 8.36 1.18
CA THR A 183 -13.48 9.01 0.71
C THR A 183 -13.92 8.60 -0.70
N GLN A 184 -13.00 8.05 -1.52
CA GLN A 184 -13.34 7.49 -2.83
C GLN A 184 -13.70 6.01 -2.72
N LEU A 185 -12.89 5.21 -2.02
CA LEU A 185 -13.13 3.76 -1.83
C LEU A 185 -14.43 3.49 -1.05
N ALA A 186 -14.72 4.27 -0.01
CA ALA A 186 -15.89 4.12 0.86
C ALA A 186 -17.24 4.28 0.14
N LYS A 187 -17.25 4.85 -1.09
CA LYS A 187 -18.45 4.92 -1.94
C LYS A 187 -18.97 3.52 -2.34
N CYS A 188 -18.07 2.55 -2.46
CA CYS A 188 -18.39 1.14 -2.76
C CYS A 188 -18.07 0.18 -1.60
N HIS A 189 -17.16 0.60 -0.72
CA HIS A 189 -16.67 -0.18 0.42
C HIS A 189 -16.98 0.60 1.74
N PRO A 190 -18.25 0.88 2.09
CA PRO A 190 -18.58 1.74 3.22
C PRO A 190 -18.14 1.19 4.59
N GLU A 191 -17.95 -0.13 4.68
CA GLU A 191 -17.43 -0.82 5.88
C GLU A 191 -15.89 -0.77 6.00
N LEU A 192 -15.18 -0.21 4.99
CA LEU A 192 -13.75 0.03 5.05
C LEU A 192 -13.48 1.10 6.13
N PRO A 193 -12.69 0.85 7.18
CA PRO A 193 -12.19 1.89 8.05
C PRO A 193 -10.89 2.48 7.47
N VAL A 194 -10.61 3.75 7.78
CA VAL A 194 -9.37 4.44 7.36
C VAL A 194 -8.10 3.67 7.79
N SER A 195 -8.16 2.92 8.90
CA SER A 195 -7.05 2.10 9.41
C SER A 195 -6.71 0.87 8.55
N MET A 196 -7.47 0.56 7.50
CA MET A 196 -7.07 -0.42 6.47
C MET A 196 -6.18 0.20 5.38
N LEU A 197 -5.85 1.50 5.45
CA LEU A 197 -5.00 2.20 4.47
C LEU A 197 -3.76 2.82 5.12
N ILE A 198 -2.57 2.37 4.71
CA ILE A 198 -1.29 2.95 5.10
C ILE A 198 -0.84 3.95 4.05
N ALA A 199 -0.53 5.17 4.47
CA ALA A 199 0.15 6.19 3.68
C ALA A 199 1.62 6.33 4.11
N GLN A 200 2.54 6.53 3.16
CA GLN A 200 3.96 6.79 3.39
C GLN A 200 4.48 7.77 2.33
N LYS A 201 5.27 8.78 2.72
CA LYS A 201 5.73 9.81 1.76
C LYS A 201 6.81 9.23 0.83
N SER A 202 6.58 9.26 -0.48
CA SER A 202 7.60 8.90 -1.47
C SER A 202 8.71 9.95 -1.47
N GLN A 203 9.96 9.50 -1.35
CA GLN A 203 11.10 10.39 -1.49
C GLN A 203 11.32 10.82 -2.95
N GLN A 204 10.92 9.99 -3.93
CA GLN A 204 11.14 10.23 -5.36
C GLN A 204 10.20 11.27 -5.99
N THR A 205 8.95 11.36 -5.52
CA THR A 205 7.98 12.36 -6.02
C THR A 205 7.69 13.45 -5.00
N GLY A 206 7.62 13.10 -3.71
CA GLY A 206 7.13 13.96 -2.64
C GLY A 206 5.65 13.71 -2.30
N ASP A 207 4.96 12.81 -2.99
CA ASP A 207 3.55 12.49 -2.73
C ASP A 207 3.40 11.52 -1.55
N TRP A 208 2.18 11.35 -1.06
CA TRP A 208 1.84 10.23 -0.18
C TRP A 208 1.49 9.01 -1.03
N VAL A 209 2.30 7.95 -0.97
CA VAL A 209 1.94 6.65 -1.56
C VAL A 209 1.07 5.91 -0.54
N VAL A 210 -0.12 5.49 -0.98
CA VAL A 210 -1.14 4.87 -0.12
C VAL A 210 -1.48 3.48 -0.64
N VAL A 211 -1.58 2.51 0.27
CA VAL A 211 -1.86 1.09 0.00
C VAL A 211 -2.80 0.48 1.03
N SER A 212 -3.43 -0.64 0.68
CA SER A 212 -4.04 -1.56 1.65
C SER A 212 -3.02 -2.05 2.68
N ASP A 213 -3.37 -1.99 3.97
CA ASP A 213 -2.63 -2.69 5.03
C ASP A 213 -2.91 -4.20 4.95
N PRO A 214 -1.92 -5.07 4.73
CA PRO A 214 -2.14 -6.52 4.60
C PRO A 214 -2.59 -7.20 5.91
N ASN A 215 -2.49 -6.53 7.06
CA ASN A 215 -2.89 -7.06 8.37
C ASN A 215 -4.38 -6.79 8.69
N TYR A 216 -4.97 -5.76 8.06
CA TYR A 216 -6.34 -5.32 8.33
C TYR A 216 -7.22 -5.27 7.08
N SER A 217 -6.69 -4.83 5.94
CA SER A 217 -7.46 -4.75 4.70
C SER A 217 -7.76 -6.14 4.17
N MET A 218 -9.05 -6.42 4.00
CA MET A 218 -9.50 -7.69 3.43
C MET A 218 -9.17 -7.77 1.93
N ASP A 219 -9.17 -6.63 1.23
CA ASP A 219 -8.92 -6.54 -0.21
C ASP A 219 -7.69 -5.65 -0.53
N ASP A 220 -6.98 -5.97 -1.63
CA ASP A 220 -6.06 -5.02 -2.26
C ASP A 220 -6.84 -4.02 -3.13
N TYR A 221 -6.71 -2.74 -2.79
CA TYR A 221 -7.22 -1.62 -3.57
C TYR A 221 -6.18 -1.10 -4.59
N GLY A 222 -4.97 -1.65 -4.57
CA GLY A 222 -3.83 -1.25 -5.40
C GLY A 222 -2.96 -0.19 -4.73
N VAL A 223 -1.95 0.26 -5.48
CA VAL A 223 -1.00 1.30 -5.05
C VAL A 223 -1.43 2.64 -5.64
N TRP A 224 -1.53 3.65 -4.78
CA TRP A 224 -2.02 4.99 -5.12
C TRP A 224 -0.97 6.05 -4.80
N SER A 225 -0.84 7.08 -5.63
CA SER A 225 -0.28 8.36 -5.20
C SER A 225 -1.43 9.27 -4.81
N VAL A 226 -1.29 9.92 -3.67
CA VAL A 226 -2.13 11.03 -3.22
C VAL A 226 -1.20 12.23 -3.07
N GLU A 227 -1.30 13.15 -4.01
CA GLU A 227 -0.59 14.43 -3.95
C GLU A 227 -1.06 15.24 -2.75
N ARG A 228 -0.21 16.16 -2.27
CA ARG A 228 -0.54 16.91 -1.05
C ARG A 228 -1.72 17.89 -1.22
N ASP A 229 -2.17 18.16 -2.45
CA ASP A 229 -3.39 18.91 -2.79
C ASP A 229 -4.67 18.03 -2.77
N ALA A 230 -4.56 16.76 -2.37
CA ALA A 230 -5.59 15.71 -2.42
C ALA A 230 -5.93 15.17 -3.83
N THR A 231 -5.12 15.44 -4.86
CA THR A 231 -5.23 14.76 -6.16
C THR A 231 -4.80 13.29 -6.03
N ILE A 232 -5.68 12.37 -6.46
CA ILE A 232 -5.45 10.90 -6.39
C ILE A 232 -5.07 10.36 -7.78
N LYS A 233 -4.03 9.54 -7.85
CA LYS A 233 -3.53 8.88 -9.09
C LYS A 233 -3.25 7.39 -8.84
N PRO A 234 -3.80 6.45 -9.62
CA PRO A 234 -3.46 5.03 -9.51
C PRO A 234 -2.06 4.75 -10.08
N LEU A 235 -1.19 4.11 -9.29
CA LEU A 235 0.20 3.80 -9.68
C LEU A 235 0.34 2.41 -10.30
N ASN A 236 -0.40 1.40 -9.82
CA ASN A 236 -0.40 0.04 -10.40
C ASN A 236 -1.71 -0.26 -11.16
N ASP A 237 -1.74 -1.34 -11.93
CA ASP A 237 -2.92 -1.70 -12.74
C ASP A 237 -4.14 -2.08 -11.89
N ARG A 238 -3.92 -2.60 -10.68
CA ARG A 238 -4.99 -2.88 -9.71
C ARG A 238 -5.70 -1.61 -9.24
N ALA A 239 -4.96 -0.54 -8.94
CA ALA A 239 -5.56 0.75 -8.62
C ALA A 239 -6.32 1.35 -9.82
N LYS A 240 -5.87 1.11 -11.07
CA LYS A 240 -6.61 1.52 -12.29
C LYS A 240 -7.91 0.75 -12.45
N GLU A 241 -7.92 -0.54 -12.17
CA GLU A 241 -9.13 -1.39 -12.16
C GLU A 241 -10.14 -0.88 -11.12
N VAL A 242 -9.69 -0.68 -9.87
CA VAL A 242 -10.53 -0.17 -8.77
C VAL A 242 -11.06 1.24 -9.08
N TRP A 243 -10.21 2.15 -9.57
CA TRP A 243 -10.63 3.49 -9.98
C TRP A 243 -11.68 3.45 -11.10
N SER A 244 -11.52 2.53 -12.06
CA SER A 244 -12.49 2.33 -13.14
C SER A 244 -13.83 1.84 -12.60
N ALA A 245 -13.83 0.90 -11.65
CA ALA A 245 -15.05 0.40 -10.99
C ALA A 245 -15.79 1.52 -10.22
N LEU A 246 -15.06 2.36 -9.46
CA LEU A 246 -15.64 3.56 -8.83
C LEU A 246 -16.27 4.53 -9.85
N SER A 247 -15.70 4.60 -11.06
CA SER A 247 -16.08 5.54 -12.11
C SER A 247 -17.31 5.12 -12.94
N LEU A 248 -17.85 3.90 -12.76
CA LEU A 248 -19.00 3.36 -13.51
C LEU A 248 -20.35 4.06 -13.23
N SER A 249 -20.35 5.19 -12.52
CA SER A 249 -21.50 6.07 -12.28
C SER A 249 -21.55 7.30 -13.20
N GLY A 250 -20.63 7.40 -14.17
CA GLY A 250 -20.35 8.65 -14.89
C GLY A 250 -21.18 9.00 -16.13
N GLU A 251 -22.02 8.10 -16.69
CA GLU A 251 -22.64 8.34 -18.01
C GLU A 251 -24.18 8.50 -18.02
N SER A 252 -24.64 9.45 -18.85
CA SER A 252 -26.02 9.73 -19.25
C SER A 252 -26.98 10.36 -18.21
N VAL A 253 -26.77 11.66 -17.92
CA VAL A 253 -27.87 12.57 -17.58
C VAL A 253 -28.75 12.78 -18.83
N GLY A 254 -29.66 11.83 -19.11
CA GLY A 254 -30.55 11.81 -20.27
C GLY A 254 -32.01 11.77 -19.87
N ASN A 255 -32.72 12.89 -20.04
CA ASN A 255 -34.13 13.10 -19.63
C ASN A 255 -35.08 11.89 -19.89
N SER A 256 -35.53 11.26 -18.81
CA SER A 256 -36.92 10.78 -18.65
C SER A 256 -37.24 10.52 -17.18
N SER A 257 -38.51 10.57 -16.83
CA SER A 257 -39.00 10.42 -15.46
C SER A 257 -39.22 8.96 -15.06
N ILE A 258 -39.49 8.77 -13.75
CA ILE A 258 -39.91 7.56 -13.04
C ILE A 258 -38.76 6.82 -12.34
N THR A 259 -38.99 6.67 -11.03
CA THR A 259 -38.25 5.92 -10.01
C THR A 259 -37.54 4.66 -10.50
N VAL A 260 -36.31 4.83 -10.93
CA VAL A 260 -35.25 3.83 -10.82
C VAL A 260 -34.26 4.40 -9.81
N GLU A 261 -34.05 3.70 -8.69
CA GLU A 261 -32.88 3.99 -7.86
C GLU A 261 -31.65 3.77 -8.75
N ILE A 262 -30.79 4.79 -8.87
CA ILE A 262 -29.54 4.65 -9.63
C ILE A 262 -28.71 3.64 -8.85
N ALA A 263 -28.75 2.38 -9.29
CA ALA A 263 -28.05 1.29 -8.66
C ALA A 263 -26.57 1.69 -8.55
N ALA A 264 -26.01 1.56 -7.35
CA ALA A 264 -24.62 1.90 -7.12
C ALA A 264 -23.75 1.10 -8.11
N GLY A 265 -22.92 1.78 -8.91
CA GLY A 265 -22.03 1.15 -9.90
C GLY A 265 -20.97 0.21 -9.30
N CYS A 266 -20.99 0.10 -7.98
CA CYS A 266 -20.27 -0.86 -7.15
C CYS A 266 -20.79 -2.28 -7.41
N THR A 267 -20.05 -3.05 -8.22
CA THR A 267 -20.20 -4.51 -8.34
C THR A 267 -20.28 -5.16 -6.95
N PRO A 268 -21.10 -6.20 -6.72
CA PRO A 268 -21.24 -6.80 -5.38
C PRO A 268 -19.90 -7.25 -4.78
N VAL A 269 -19.42 -6.50 -3.80
CA VAL A 269 -18.13 -6.73 -3.15
C VAL A 269 -18.24 -7.93 -2.23
N ILE A 270 -17.37 -8.93 -2.38
CA ILE A 270 -17.33 -10.11 -1.50
C ILE A 270 -16.41 -9.83 -0.31
N ARG A 271 -16.98 -9.19 0.72
CA ARG A 271 -16.26 -8.60 1.86
C ARG A 271 -15.87 -9.63 2.91
N ASN A 272 -16.68 -10.67 3.10
CA ASN A 272 -16.53 -11.64 4.19
C ASN A 272 -16.81 -13.09 3.77
N GLU A 273 -16.50 -14.02 4.66
CA GLU A 273 -16.66 -15.47 4.47
C GLU A 273 -18.09 -15.86 4.11
N GLN A 274 -19.09 -15.26 4.75
CA GLN A 274 -20.51 -15.57 4.49
C GLN A 274 -20.93 -15.08 3.10
N GLU A 275 -20.53 -13.88 2.68
CA GLU A 275 -20.78 -13.40 1.31
C GLU A 275 -20.10 -14.29 0.24
N ALA A 276 -18.93 -14.84 0.52
CA ALA A 276 -18.27 -15.82 -0.35
C ALA A 276 -19.05 -17.15 -0.40
N ASN A 277 -19.56 -17.63 0.74
CA ASN A 277 -20.41 -18.83 0.84
C ASN A 277 -21.76 -18.62 0.12
N ASP A 278 -22.39 -17.47 0.29
CA ASP A 278 -23.63 -17.07 -0.39
C ASP A 278 -23.43 -16.97 -1.90
N ARG A 279 -22.30 -16.42 -2.35
CA ARG A 279 -21.98 -16.33 -3.77
C ARG A 279 -21.67 -17.68 -4.39
N MET A 280 -20.95 -18.56 -3.67
CA MET A 280 -20.70 -19.93 -4.09
C MET A 280 -22.00 -20.75 -4.19
N TYR A 281 -22.84 -20.67 -3.15
CA TYR A 281 -24.14 -21.32 -3.14
C TYR A 281 -25.05 -20.79 -4.27
N SER A 282 -25.09 -19.47 -4.50
CA SER A 282 -25.81 -18.89 -5.63
C SER A 282 -25.34 -19.42 -6.99
N TYR A 283 -24.04 -19.67 -7.16
CA TYR A 283 -23.47 -20.21 -8.41
C TYR A 283 -23.82 -21.70 -8.62
N LEU A 284 -23.82 -22.51 -7.56
CA LEU A 284 -24.03 -23.96 -7.65
C LEU A 284 -25.49 -24.42 -7.44
N SER A 285 -26.34 -23.62 -6.79
CA SER A 285 -27.69 -24.02 -6.34
C SER A 285 -28.66 -24.46 -7.45
N SER A 286 -28.44 -24.05 -8.70
CA SER A 286 -29.20 -24.51 -9.87
C SER A 286 -28.99 -26.00 -10.17
N CYS A 287 -27.81 -26.54 -9.84
CA CYS A 287 -27.40 -27.91 -10.14
C CYS A 287 -27.18 -28.77 -8.89
N TYR A 288 -26.97 -28.13 -7.74
CA TYR A 288 -26.70 -28.78 -6.47
C TYR A 288 -27.60 -28.17 -5.37
N PRO A 289 -28.94 -28.30 -5.46
CA PRO A 289 -29.87 -27.69 -4.51
C PRO A 289 -29.72 -28.23 -3.07
N ASP A 290 -29.22 -29.45 -2.92
CA ASP A 290 -28.91 -30.06 -1.61
C ASP A 290 -27.52 -29.66 -1.05
N LEU A 291 -26.78 -28.78 -1.73
CA LEU A 291 -25.47 -28.28 -1.27
C LEU A 291 -25.64 -27.43 -0.01
N ARG A 292 -24.94 -27.81 1.06
CA ARG A 292 -25.05 -27.14 2.36
C ARG A 292 -23.97 -26.09 2.53
N GLN A 293 -24.36 -24.81 2.62
CA GLN A 293 -23.45 -23.72 3.01
C GLN A 293 -22.69 -24.02 4.31
N ALA A 294 -23.37 -24.61 5.30
CA ALA A 294 -22.76 -24.98 6.59
C ALA A 294 -21.73 -26.14 6.52
N GLU A 295 -21.53 -26.74 5.35
CA GLU A 295 -20.48 -27.74 5.08
C GLU A 295 -19.38 -27.21 4.13
N MET A 296 -19.48 -25.94 3.71
CA MET A 296 -18.40 -25.24 3.02
C MET A 296 -17.30 -24.88 4.02
N ILE A 297 -16.03 -24.98 3.60
CA ILE A 297 -14.89 -24.48 4.35
C ILE A 297 -14.28 -23.35 3.53
N THR A 298 -14.33 -22.13 4.05
CA THR A 298 -13.88 -20.93 3.35
C THR A 298 -12.72 -20.29 4.08
N THR A 299 -11.73 -19.80 3.33
CA THR A 299 -10.48 -19.26 3.87
C THR A 299 -9.98 -18.17 2.95
N ARG A 300 -9.49 -17.05 3.48
CA ARG A 300 -8.93 -15.98 2.65
C ARG A 300 -7.54 -16.38 2.13
N ASP A 301 -7.32 -16.20 0.84
CA ASP A 301 -5.99 -16.12 0.26
C ASP A 301 -5.60 -14.62 0.17
N PRO A 302 -4.70 -14.14 1.06
CA PRO A 302 -4.30 -12.73 1.08
C PRO A 302 -3.26 -12.38 0.00
N MET A 303 -2.71 -13.36 -0.73
CA MET A 303 -1.71 -13.13 -1.78
C MET A 303 -2.37 -13.01 -3.17
N ASN A 304 -3.42 -13.79 -3.40
CA ASN A 304 -4.24 -13.71 -4.61
C ASN A 304 -5.49 -12.83 -4.42
N HIS A 305 -5.70 -12.28 -3.22
CA HIS A 305 -6.85 -11.45 -2.83
C HIS A 305 -8.22 -12.09 -3.13
N VAL A 306 -8.34 -13.41 -2.96
CA VAL A 306 -9.58 -14.18 -3.16
C VAL A 306 -10.02 -14.90 -1.89
N TRP A 307 -11.30 -15.27 -1.83
CA TRP A 307 -11.78 -16.30 -0.91
C TRP A 307 -11.63 -17.66 -1.57
N LEU A 308 -10.84 -18.54 -0.97
CA LEU A 308 -10.80 -19.95 -1.34
C LEU A 308 -11.96 -20.65 -0.64
N VAL A 309 -12.89 -21.21 -1.42
CA VAL A 309 -14.07 -21.93 -0.93
C VAL A 309 -13.90 -23.40 -1.29
N VAL A 310 -13.99 -24.28 -0.28
CA VAL A 310 -14.01 -25.73 -0.47
C VAL A 310 -15.44 -26.21 -0.28
N THR A 311 -16.02 -26.78 -1.33
CA THR A 311 -17.37 -27.33 -1.32
C THR A 311 -17.38 -28.84 -1.09
N SER A 312 -18.56 -29.38 -0.83
CA SER A 312 -18.83 -30.80 -0.67
C SER A 312 -20.10 -31.11 -1.47
N GLU A 313 -19.97 -31.18 -2.80
CA GLU A 313 -21.12 -31.34 -3.70
C GLU A 313 -21.64 -32.78 -3.68
N PRO A 314 -22.97 -32.99 -3.61
CA PRO A 314 -23.57 -34.30 -3.86
C PRO A 314 -23.39 -34.71 -5.34
N PRO A 315 -23.53 -36.01 -5.68
CA PRO A 315 -23.47 -36.45 -7.07
C PRO A 315 -24.57 -35.83 -7.93
N ALA A 316 -24.19 -35.12 -9.01
CA ALA A 316 -25.08 -34.68 -10.09
C ALA A 316 -25.13 -35.69 -11.26
N ASP A 317 -24.60 -36.89 -11.04
CA ASP A 317 -24.54 -37.99 -12.00
C ASP A 317 -24.84 -39.31 -11.27
N ASN A 318 -24.88 -40.44 -12.00
CA ASN A 318 -25.18 -41.76 -11.42
C ASN A 318 -24.05 -42.34 -10.52
N THR A 319 -23.07 -41.53 -10.08
CA THR A 319 -22.09 -41.98 -9.08
C THR A 319 -22.62 -41.81 -7.65
N THR A 320 -21.94 -42.41 -6.68
CA THR A 320 -22.29 -42.33 -5.25
C THR A 320 -21.30 -41.51 -4.43
N GLU A 321 -20.31 -40.89 -5.08
CA GLU A 321 -19.21 -40.19 -4.41
C GLU A 321 -19.44 -38.67 -4.40
N TRP A 322 -19.41 -38.10 -3.20
CA TRP A 322 -19.48 -36.65 -3.02
C TRP A 322 -18.19 -36.02 -3.53
N LYS A 323 -18.32 -34.95 -4.32
CA LYS A 323 -17.20 -34.26 -4.94
C LYS A 323 -16.72 -33.15 -4.00
N ARG A 324 -15.39 -32.96 -3.93
CA ARG A 324 -14.77 -31.89 -3.13
C ARG A 324 -14.04 -30.93 -4.05
N SER A 325 -14.79 -29.95 -4.53
CA SER A 325 -14.27 -28.90 -5.40
C SER A 325 -13.63 -27.78 -4.58
N ILE A 326 -12.57 -27.19 -5.14
CA ILE A 326 -11.90 -26.01 -4.60
C ILE A 326 -12.10 -24.88 -5.60
N TRP A 327 -12.53 -23.73 -5.10
CA TRP A 327 -12.88 -22.56 -5.88
C TRP A 327 -12.14 -21.33 -5.37
N SER A 328 -12.02 -20.31 -6.21
CA SER A 328 -11.83 -18.93 -5.75
C SER A 328 -13.04 -18.08 -6.07
N VAL A 329 -13.53 -17.34 -5.09
CA VAL A 329 -14.45 -16.21 -5.27
C VAL A 329 -13.63 -14.93 -5.12
N ASP A 330 -13.56 -14.10 -6.16
CA ASP A 330 -12.88 -12.80 -6.08
C ASP A 330 -13.81 -11.69 -5.55
N GLY A 331 -13.20 -10.53 -5.25
CA GLY A 331 -13.91 -9.37 -4.70
C GLY A 331 -15.02 -8.80 -5.60
N SER A 332 -15.15 -9.21 -6.87
CA SER A 332 -16.27 -8.83 -7.75
C SER A 332 -17.43 -9.83 -7.73
N GLY A 333 -17.29 -10.92 -6.97
CA GLY A 333 -18.23 -12.04 -6.99
C GLY A 333 -18.09 -12.93 -8.23
N ARG A 334 -16.96 -12.91 -8.93
CA ARG A 334 -16.67 -13.92 -9.97
C ARG A 334 -16.13 -15.19 -9.29
N VAL A 335 -16.73 -16.32 -9.65
CA VAL A 335 -16.32 -17.67 -9.23
C VAL A 335 -15.42 -18.27 -10.30
N LEU A 336 -14.30 -18.89 -9.88
CA LEU A 336 -13.39 -19.63 -10.76
C LEU A 336 -13.00 -20.97 -10.12
N PRO A 337 -12.89 -22.08 -10.89
CA PRO A 337 -12.41 -23.35 -10.38
C PRO A 337 -10.91 -23.31 -10.05
N LYS A 338 -10.48 -24.14 -9.07
CA LYS A 338 -9.09 -24.29 -8.64
C LYS A 338 -8.61 -25.74 -8.53
N ASN A 339 -9.47 -26.72 -8.78
CA ASN A 339 -9.09 -28.12 -8.99
C ASN A 339 -9.96 -28.77 -10.08
N SER A 340 -9.54 -29.94 -10.57
CA SER A 340 -10.25 -30.67 -11.64
C SER A 340 -11.67 -31.12 -11.25
N SER A 341 -11.97 -31.23 -9.96
CA SER A 341 -13.34 -31.41 -9.45
C SER A 341 -14.19 -30.18 -9.76
N ALA A 342 -13.70 -28.98 -9.42
CA ALA A 342 -14.37 -27.71 -9.70
C ALA A 342 -14.53 -27.48 -11.21
N GLU A 343 -13.53 -27.80 -12.03
CA GLU A 343 -13.62 -27.71 -13.49
C GLU A 343 -14.72 -28.63 -14.06
N ALA A 344 -14.86 -29.85 -13.54
CA ALA A 344 -15.92 -30.77 -13.92
C ALA A 344 -17.31 -30.28 -13.46
N THR A 345 -17.41 -29.73 -12.24
CA THR A 345 -18.64 -29.10 -11.73
C THR A 345 -19.03 -27.87 -12.57
N THR A 346 -18.08 -27.00 -12.96
CA THR A 346 -18.31 -25.88 -13.88
C THR A 346 -18.85 -26.36 -15.23
N ALA A 347 -18.29 -27.42 -15.83
CA ALA A 347 -18.78 -27.95 -17.09
C ALA A 347 -20.23 -28.50 -17.01
N ILE A 348 -20.65 -28.99 -15.84
CA ILE A 348 -22.05 -29.40 -15.58
C ILE A 348 -22.97 -28.17 -15.50
N VAL A 349 -22.57 -27.15 -14.72
CA VAL A 349 -23.31 -25.88 -14.56
C VAL A 349 -23.44 -25.13 -15.90
N ASP A 350 -22.34 -24.94 -16.62
CA ASP A 350 -22.29 -24.20 -17.90
C ASP A 350 -23.10 -24.89 -19.01
N THR A 351 -23.24 -26.22 -18.97
CA THR A 351 -24.09 -26.96 -19.94
C THR A 351 -25.55 -27.04 -19.52
N GLY A 352 -25.91 -26.63 -18.29
CA GLY A 352 -27.26 -26.69 -17.76
C GLY A 352 -27.84 -28.11 -17.73
N LYS A 353 -26.98 -29.12 -17.57
CA LYS A 353 -27.36 -30.55 -17.58
C LYS A 353 -27.43 -31.09 -16.16
N CYS A 354 -28.42 -30.58 -15.45
CA CYS A 354 -28.73 -30.81 -14.05
C CYS A 354 -30.24 -31.09 -13.94
#